data_AF-A0A0B2VN08-F1
#
_entry.id   AF-A0A0B2VN08-F1
#
_cell.length_a   1.000
_cell.length_b   1.000
_cell.length_c   1.000
_cell.angle_alpha   90.00
_cell.angle_beta   90.00
_cell.angle_gamma   90.00
#
_symmetry.space_group_name_H-M   'P 1'
#
loop_
_entity.id
_entity.type
_entity.pdbx_description
1 polymer ?
#
loop_
_entity_poly.entity_id
_entity_poly.type
_entity_poly.pdbx_seq_one_letter_code
_entity_poly.pdbx_strand_id
1 'polypeptide(L)'
;MKVLLRAFGIAHVDFLFLDIEGTEYSVLPTLSTQTDIFNETFCQDDVKAIIPPTDNEFDGIALTIGIGNDTSVERRLKKTYPNIRFYGADPIYEAGKAFTNIGEYKQSGVSEKGGSFNASVLINKKYHWRTIETITMKVLLRAFGIAHVDFLFLDIEGTEYSVLPTLSTQTDMFNETFCQINVELHGPLVDYGQTDAAFVRLLNSVMSRESPYVPLWIPQPTMHHRLFLVNWKNLQCVKNFFSHWC
;
A
#
# COMPACT_ATOMS: atom_id res chain seq x y z
N MET A 1 -8.50 5.02 16.64
CA MET A 1 -7.04 5.14 16.52
C MET A 1 -6.29 5.24 17.85
N LYS A 2 -6.64 6.14 18.78
CA LYS A 2 -5.94 6.27 20.10
C LYS A 2 -5.98 5.02 21.00
N VAL A 3 -6.97 4.15 20.85
CA VAL A 3 -7.18 3.00 21.74
C VAL A 3 -6.22 1.83 21.45
N LEU A 4 -5.80 1.64 20.19
CA LEU A 4 -4.91 0.54 19.82
C LEU A 4 -3.43 0.86 20.10
N LEU A 5 -3.01 2.13 19.90
CA LEU A 5 -1.62 2.57 20.09
C LEU A 5 -1.22 2.73 21.57
N ARG A 6 -2.17 3.06 22.46
CA ARG A 6 -1.91 3.10 23.92
C ARG A 6 -1.59 1.74 24.52
N ALA A 7 -2.09 0.65 23.93
CA ALA A 7 -1.77 -0.71 24.38
C ALA A 7 -0.29 -1.09 24.15
N PHE A 8 0.41 -0.35 23.28
CA PHE A 8 1.83 -0.55 22.96
C PHE A 8 2.76 0.54 23.53
N GLY A 9 2.25 1.45 24.36
CA GLY A 9 3.08 2.48 25.00
C GLY A 9 3.56 3.62 24.09
N ILE A 10 3.00 3.74 22.88
CA ILE A 10 3.41 4.77 21.91
C ILE A 10 2.61 6.05 22.16
N ALA A 11 3.29 7.11 22.60
CA ALA A 11 2.66 8.36 23.03
C ALA A 11 2.23 9.27 21.87
N HIS A 12 2.95 9.23 20.74
CA HIS A 12 2.70 10.05 19.55
C HIS A 12 3.10 9.27 18.28
N VAL A 13 2.24 9.30 17.26
CA VAL A 13 2.53 8.78 15.92
C VAL A 13 2.15 9.86 14.92
N ASP A 14 3.15 10.42 14.24
CA ASP A 14 2.92 11.30 13.10
C ASP A 14 2.76 10.45 11.85
N PHE A 15 1.53 10.37 11.35
CA PHE A 15 1.25 9.81 10.02
C PHE A 15 1.27 10.94 9.01
N LEU A 16 1.99 10.75 7.91
CA LEU A 16 1.81 11.61 6.75
C LEU A 16 0.81 10.93 5.81
N PHE A 17 -0.37 11.54 5.68
CA PHE A 17 -1.30 11.21 4.61
C PHE A 17 -0.90 12.02 3.38
N LEU A 18 -0.57 11.33 2.29
CA LEU A 18 -0.30 11.96 1.01
C LEU A 18 -1.60 11.96 0.21
N ASP A 19 -2.15 13.15 -0.04
CA ASP A 19 -3.37 13.38 -0.83
C ASP A 19 -3.07 14.20 -2.10
N ILE A 20 -3.95 14.07 -3.09
CA ILE A 20 -3.95 14.61 -4.46
C ILE A 20 -3.86 16.14 -4.47
N GLU A 21 -4.40 16.82 -3.47
CA GLU A 21 -4.50 18.30 -3.44
C GLU A 21 -3.31 19.04 -2.79
N GLY A 22 -2.27 18.32 -2.36
CA GLY A 22 -1.05 18.96 -1.87
C GLY A 22 -1.14 19.53 -0.45
N THR A 23 -2.19 19.22 0.30
CA THR A 23 -2.28 19.54 1.73
C THR A 23 -1.41 18.56 2.52
N GLU A 24 -0.58 19.06 3.43
CA GLU A 24 0.06 18.25 4.49
C GLU A 24 -0.89 18.23 5.69
N TYR A 25 -1.32 17.05 6.11
CA TYR A 25 -2.04 16.89 7.37
C TYR A 25 -1.10 16.31 8.42
N SER A 26 -0.43 17.19 9.18
CA SER A 26 0.17 16.81 10.45
C SER A 26 -0.92 16.77 11.52
N VAL A 27 -1.14 15.63 12.18
CA VAL A 27 -2.09 15.56 13.31
C VAL A 27 -1.42 16.11 14.57
N LEU A 28 -1.28 17.43 14.68
CA LEU A 28 -0.94 18.07 15.95
C LEU A 28 -2.19 18.21 16.84
N PRO A 29 -2.12 17.88 18.15
CA PRO A 29 -3.29 17.90 19.00
C PRO A 29 -3.49 19.29 19.61
N THR A 30 -4.40 20.08 19.05
CA THR A 30 -5.04 21.15 19.82
C THR A 30 -6.52 20.86 19.97
N LEU A 31 -6.90 20.59 21.21
CA LEU A 31 -8.28 20.52 21.69
C LEU A 31 -9.00 21.83 21.35
N SER A 32 -9.87 21.80 20.36
CA SER A 32 -11.12 22.57 20.41
C SER A 32 -12.14 21.94 19.48
N THR A 33 -13.24 21.55 20.09
CA THR A 33 -14.56 21.26 19.52
C THR A 33 -14.74 21.69 18.05
N GLN A 34 -14.84 20.74 17.13
CA GLN A 34 -15.59 20.99 15.89
C GLN A 34 -15.97 19.68 15.19
N THR A 35 -17.22 19.31 15.41
CA THR A 35 -18.04 18.43 14.58
C THR A 35 -18.22 18.92 13.13
N ASP A 36 -17.45 19.92 12.68
CA ASP A 36 -17.60 20.57 11.37
C ASP A 36 -16.43 20.33 10.40
N ILE A 37 -15.43 19.50 10.75
CA ILE A 37 -14.31 19.15 9.83
C ILE A 37 -14.68 17.94 8.92
N PHE A 38 -15.81 17.28 9.16
CA PHE A 38 -16.21 16.06 8.44
C PHE A 38 -16.96 16.29 7.11
N ASN A 39 -17.10 17.55 6.66
CA ASN A 39 -18.04 17.90 5.57
C ASN A 39 -17.43 18.52 4.30
N GLU A 40 -16.11 18.54 4.14
CA GLU A 40 -15.50 18.88 2.84
C GLU A 40 -15.21 17.59 2.06
N THR A 41 -16.15 17.24 1.20
CA THR A 41 -16.03 16.48 -0.06
C THR A 41 -14.83 15.53 -0.22
N PHE A 42 -14.70 14.51 0.63
CA PHE A 42 -13.81 13.37 0.39
C PHE A 42 -14.38 12.47 -0.71
N CYS A 43 -14.10 12.82 -1.97
CA CYS A 43 -14.27 11.94 -3.12
C CYS A 43 -12.93 11.84 -3.85
N GLN A 44 -11.92 11.36 -3.13
CA GLN A 44 -10.58 11.07 -3.66
C GLN A 44 -10.30 9.60 -3.46
N ASP A 45 -10.21 8.89 -4.58
CA ASP A 45 -10.10 7.43 -4.65
C ASP A 45 -8.71 6.92 -4.22
N ASP A 46 -7.74 7.77 -3.86
CA ASP A 46 -6.37 7.32 -3.59
C ASP A 46 -5.71 8.02 -2.39
N VAL A 47 -6.01 7.56 -1.17
CA VAL A 47 -5.27 7.97 0.03
C VAL A 47 -4.30 6.87 0.44
N LYS A 48 -3.00 7.19 0.36
CA LYS A 48 -1.90 6.34 0.82
C LYS A 48 -1.24 6.99 2.05
N ALA A 49 -1.08 6.21 3.12
CA ALA A 49 -0.39 6.64 4.33
C ALA A 49 1.08 6.23 4.27
N ILE A 50 1.96 7.08 4.78
CA ILE A 50 3.35 6.71 5.03
C ILE A 50 3.78 7.19 6.42
N ILE A 51 4.78 6.50 6.96
CA ILE A 51 5.64 7.03 8.01
C ILE A 51 6.88 7.58 7.31
N PRO A 52 7.16 8.88 7.43
CA PRO A 52 8.34 9.50 6.85
C PRO A 52 9.63 8.78 7.27
N PRO A 53 10.60 8.59 6.36
CA PRO A 53 11.93 8.18 6.75
C PRO A 53 12.55 9.21 7.69
N THR A 54 13.48 8.73 8.50
CA THR A 54 14.13 9.54 9.51
C THR A 54 15.17 10.49 8.93
N ASP A 55 15.69 10.15 7.76
CA ASP A 55 16.67 10.93 7.01
C ASP A 55 15.98 11.60 5.80
N ASN A 56 16.28 12.87 5.56
CA ASN A 56 15.80 13.58 4.37
C ASN A 56 16.52 13.15 3.10
N GLU A 57 17.73 12.58 3.22
CA GLU A 57 18.52 12.03 2.12
C GLU A 57 18.27 10.52 1.91
N PHE A 58 17.20 9.99 2.49
CA PHE A 58 16.86 8.57 2.47
C PHE A 58 16.91 7.95 1.06
N ASP A 59 17.87 7.04 0.85
CA ASP A 59 17.92 6.14 -0.31
C ASP A 59 17.07 4.91 -0.01
N GLY A 60 15.95 4.80 -0.71
CA GLY A 60 14.98 3.73 -0.50
C GLY A 60 14.34 3.25 -1.80
N ILE A 61 13.41 2.31 -1.66
CA ILE A 61 12.70 1.69 -2.78
C ILE A 61 11.19 1.82 -2.58
N ALA A 62 10.52 2.41 -3.57
CA ALA A 62 9.07 2.43 -3.68
C ALA A 62 8.62 1.49 -4.82
N LEU A 63 7.65 0.62 -4.53
CA LEU A 63 7.04 -0.29 -5.49
C LEU A 63 5.52 -0.06 -5.52
N THR A 64 4.98 0.34 -6.68
CA THR A 64 3.54 0.45 -6.92
C THR A 64 3.08 -0.69 -7.82
N ILE A 65 2.04 -1.42 -7.42
CA ILE A 65 1.45 -2.49 -8.21
C ILE A 65 -0.04 -2.20 -8.37
N GLY A 66 -0.50 -2.27 -9.62
CA GLY A 66 -1.71 -1.62 -10.12
C GLY A 66 -1.55 -0.12 -10.01
N ILE A 67 -0.92 0.43 -11.03
CA ILE A 67 -0.64 1.86 -11.12
C ILE A 67 -1.93 2.60 -11.45
N GLY A 68 -2.80 1.99 -12.26
CA GLY A 68 -4.00 2.67 -12.74
C GLY A 68 -3.64 3.94 -13.50
N ASN A 69 -4.46 4.98 -13.35
CA ASN A 69 -4.22 6.28 -13.99
C ASN A 69 -3.79 7.37 -13.02
N ASP A 70 -3.78 7.10 -11.71
CA ASP A 70 -3.30 8.05 -10.70
C ASP A 70 -1.96 7.63 -10.12
N THR A 71 -1.01 8.56 -10.16
CA THR A 71 0.31 8.39 -9.57
C THR A 71 0.72 9.64 -8.79
N SER A 72 -0.26 10.38 -8.28
CA SER A 72 -0.13 11.63 -7.54
C SER A 72 0.76 11.43 -6.31
N VAL A 73 0.50 10.37 -5.53
CA VAL A 73 1.26 10.01 -4.34
C VAL A 73 2.72 9.70 -4.69
N GLU A 74 2.97 8.92 -5.73
CA GLU A 74 4.32 8.54 -6.15
C GLU A 74 5.11 9.76 -6.63
N ARG A 75 4.47 10.66 -7.40
CA ARG A 75 5.07 11.94 -7.80
C ARG A 75 5.43 12.81 -6.59
N ARG A 76 4.54 12.86 -5.60
CA ARG A 76 4.77 13.61 -4.35
C ARG A 76 5.91 13.00 -3.55
N LEU A 77 5.91 11.68 -3.37
CA LEU A 77 6.98 10.97 -2.67
C LEU A 77 8.34 11.21 -3.33
N LYS A 78 8.41 11.17 -4.67
CA LYS A 78 9.63 11.46 -5.45
C LYS A 78 10.12 12.89 -5.26
N LYS A 79 9.19 13.85 -5.18
CA LYS A 79 9.52 15.26 -4.93
C LYS A 79 10.05 15.47 -3.51
N THR A 80 9.46 14.79 -2.53
CA THR A 80 9.85 14.91 -1.12
C THR A 80 11.15 14.19 -0.81
N TYR A 81 11.37 12.99 -1.38
CA TYR A 81 12.56 12.16 -1.17
C TYR A 81 13.19 11.79 -2.52
N PRO A 82 14.09 12.63 -3.05
CA PRO A 82 14.61 12.49 -4.40
C PRO A 82 15.49 11.25 -4.61
N ASN A 83 16.04 10.68 -3.53
CA ASN A 83 16.91 9.50 -3.58
C ASN A 83 16.15 8.17 -3.59
N ILE A 84 14.81 8.18 -3.46
CA ILE A 84 14.01 6.97 -3.59
C ILE A 84 13.97 6.51 -5.05
N ARG A 85 14.27 5.23 -5.27
CA ARG A 85 14.08 4.56 -6.57
C ARG A 85 12.66 4.02 -6.66
N PHE A 86 12.00 4.29 -7.79
CA PHE A 86 10.60 3.92 -8.03
C PHE A 86 10.52 2.77 -9.04
N TYR A 87 9.71 1.78 -8.71
CA TYR A 87 9.38 0.64 -9.55
C TYR A 87 7.86 0.49 -9.63
N GLY A 88 7.35 0.13 -10.79
CA GLY A 88 5.92 0.12 -11.06
C GLY A 88 5.49 -1.08 -11.89
N ALA A 89 4.39 -1.72 -11.54
CA ALA A 89 3.83 -2.82 -12.29
C ALA A 89 2.33 -2.65 -12.53
N ASP A 90 1.89 -2.86 -13.78
CA ASP A 90 0.48 -2.82 -14.15
C ASP A 90 0.22 -3.78 -15.33
N PRO A 91 -0.82 -4.61 -15.31
CA PRO A 91 -1.14 -5.52 -16.42
C PRO A 91 -1.55 -4.78 -17.71
N ILE A 92 -2.10 -3.56 -17.60
CA ILE A 92 -2.58 -2.76 -18.72
C ILE A 92 -1.55 -1.69 -19.05
N TYR A 93 -0.91 -1.82 -20.22
CA TYR A 93 0.12 -0.88 -20.68
C TYR A 93 -0.34 0.58 -20.66
N GLU A 94 -1.55 0.86 -21.13
CA GLU A 94 -2.07 2.24 -21.22
C GLU A 94 -2.26 2.90 -19.86
N ALA A 95 -2.56 2.13 -18.81
CA ALA A 95 -2.63 2.60 -17.44
C ALA A 95 -1.22 2.83 -16.88
N GLY A 96 -0.36 1.81 -16.96
CA GLY A 96 0.95 1.85 -16.33
C GLY A 96 2.02 2.72 -17.03
N LYS A 97 1.90 3.01 -18.34
CA LYS A 97 3.01 3.64 -19.09
C LYS A 97 3.40 5.02 -18.57
N ALA A 98 2.48 5.76 -17.95
CA ALA A 98 2.76 7.08 -17.37
C ALA A 98 3.78 7.01 -16.22
N PHE A 99 3.91 5.85 -15.58
CA PHE A 99 4.86 5.58 -14.51
C PHE A 99 6.32 5.67 -14.97
N THR A 100 6.59 5.52 -16.27
CA THR A 100 7.95 5.67 -16.84
C THR A 100 8.56 7.06 -16.60
N ASN A 101 7.74 8.07 -16.31
CA ASN A 101 8.20 9.41 -15.92
C ASN A 101 8.64 9.49 -14.43
N ILE A 102 8.28 8.47 -13.65
CA ILE A 102 8.54 8.37 -12.20
C ILE A 102 9.67 7.37 -11.95
N GLY A 103 9.61 6.19 -12.56
CA GLY A 103 10.54 5.11 -12.31
C GLY A 103 10.51 4.01 -13.37
N GLU A 104 11.11 2.87 -13.05
CA GLU A 104 11.09 1.71 -13.95
C GLU A 104 9.71 1.04 -13.93
N TYR A 105 9.22 0.63 -15.10
CA TYR A 105 7.90 0.04 -15.26
C TYR A 105 7.97 -1.36 -15.91
N LYS A 106 7.13 -2.29 -15.43
CA LYS A 106 6.89 -3.60 -16.08
C LYS A 106 5.40 -3.81 -16.31
N GLN A 107 5.05 -4.27 -17.50
CA GLN A 107 3.67 -4.64 -17.81
C GLN A 107 3.37 -6.04 -17.28
N SER A 108 2.89 -6.14 -16.05
CA SER A 108 2.51 -7.42 -15.41
C SER A 108 1.55 -7.17 -14.25
N GLY A 109 0.54 -8.02 -14.10
CA GLY A 109 -0.21 -8.12 -12.86
C GLY A 109 0.53 -8.99 -11.83
N VAL A 110 0.06 -8.99 -10.59
CA VAL A 110 0.62 -9.84 -9.52
C VAL A 110 -0.47 -10.69 -8.90
N SER A 111 -0.14 -11.95 -8.63
CA SER A 111 -0.99 -12.87 -7.87
C SER A 111 -0.13 -13.81 -7.03
N GLU A 112 -0.74 -14.58 -6.13
CA GLU A 112 -0.02 -15.52 -5.26
C GLU A 112 0.83 -16.55 -6.07
N LYS A 113 0.30 -17.04 -7.20
CA LYS A 113 0.89 -18.15 -7.97
C LYS A 113 1.30 -17.79 -9.40
N GLY A 114 0.97 -16.60 -9.87
CA GLY A 114 1.08 -16.22 -11.27
C GLY A 114 0.06 -16.94 -12.17
N GLY A 115 0.20 -16.77 -13.48
CA GLY A 115 -0.75 -17.27 -14.49
C GLY A 115 -1.84 -16.24 -14.78
N SER A 116 -3.01 -16.68 -15.24
CA SER A 116 -4.07 -15.76 -15.65
C SER A 116 -5.10 -15.52 -14.53
N PHE A 117 -5.54 -14.27 -14.37
CA PHE A 117 -6.53 -13.87 -13.36
C PHE A 117 -7.58 -12.94 -13.98
N ASN A 118 -8.84 -12.99 -13.54
CA ASN A 118 -9.88 -12.08 -14.02
C ASN A 118 -9.94 -10.84 -13.13
N ALA A 119 -9.54 -9.69 -13.66
CA ALA A 119 -9.49 -8.42 -12.93
C ALA A 119 -10.44 -7.39 -13.57
N SER A 120 -10.91 -6.45 -12.76
CA SER A 120 -11.56 -5.24 -13.25
C SER A 120 -10.48 -4.32 -13.81
N VAL A 121 -10.62 -3.86 -15.05
CA VAL A 121 -9.65 -2.95 -15.68
C VAL A 121 -10.34 -1.75 -16.29
N LEU A 122 -9.74 -0.57 -16.11
CA LEU A 122 -10.25 0.68 -16.65
C LEU A 122 -9.84 0.85 -18.12
N ILE A 123 -10.81 0.72 -19.03
CA ILE A 123 -10.61 0.95 -20.47
C ILE A 123 -11.59 2.03 -20.92
N ASN A 124 -11.10 3.11 -21.54
CA ASN A 124 -11.93 4.22 -22.01
C ASN A 124 -12.87 4.79 -20.91
N LYS A 125 -12.34 4.94 -19.69
CA LYS A 125 -13.08 5.42 -18.49
C LYS A 125 -14.24 4.53 -18.05
N LYS A 126 -14.26 3.27 -18.45
CA LYS A 126 -15.22 2.27 -17.99
C LYS A 126 -14.50 1.03 -17.50
N TYR A 127 -15.01 0.44 -16.43
CA TYR A 127 -14.49 -0.80 -15.90
C TYR A 127 -14.99 -1.99 -16.72
N HIS A 128 -14.06 -2.89 -17.04
CA HIS A 128 -14.32 -4.11 -17.78
C HIS A 128 -13.61 -5.27 -17.10
N TRP A 129 -14.31 -6.38 -16.90
CA TRP A 129 -13.68 -7.63 -16.49
C TRP A 129 -12.83 -8.20 -17.63
N ARG A 130 -11.54 -8.39 -17.38
CA ARG A 130 -10.59 -8.96 -18.34
C ARG A 130 -9.70 -9.99 -17.66
N THR A 131 -9.40 -11.05 -18.39
CA THR A 131 -8.32 -11.94 -18.04
C THR A 131 -6.99 -11.24 -18.30
N ILE A 132 -6.21 -11.06 -17.23
CA ILE A 132 -4.87 -10.48 -17.24
C ILE A 132 -3.84 -11.56 -16.91
N GLU A 133 -2.62 -11.39 -17.43
CA GLU A 133 -1.49 -12.21 -17.03
C GLU A 133 -0.84 -11.66 -15.76
N THR A 134 -0.52 -12.57 -14.85
CA THR A 134 0.05 -12.27 -13.55
C THR A 134 1.31 -13.08 -13.30
N ILE A 135 2.23 -12.50 -12.55
CA ILE A 135 3.41 -13.17 -12.02
C ILE A 135 3.39 -13.16 -10.50
N THR A 136 4.25 -13.93 -9.85
CA THR A 136 4.39 -13.85 -8.39
C THR A 136 5.18 -12.61 -8.00
N MET A 137 4.96 -12.11 -6.78
CA MET A 137 5.75 -11.01 -6.21
C MET A 137 7.26 -11.28 -6.33
N LYS A 138 7.71 -12.50 -6.02
CA LYS A 138 9.11 -12.91 -6.13
C LYS A 138 9.68 -12.78 -7.54
N VAL A 139 8.90 -13.13 -8.56
CA VAL A 139 9.32 -12.98 -9.97
C VAL A 139 9.41 -11.50 -10.34
N LEU A 140 8.46 -10.68 -9.88
CA LEU A 140 8.46 -9.24 -10.11
C LEU A 140 9.70 -8.56 -9.49
N LEU A 141 9.98 -8.84 -8.21
CA LEU A 141 11.14 -8.29 -7.51
C LEU A 141 12.46 -8.66 -8.20
N ARG A 142 12.59 -9.92 -8.64
CA ARG A 142 13.74 -10.37 -9.44
C ARG A 142 13.86 -9.65 -10.78
N ALA A 143 12.74 -9.38 -11.46
CA ALA A 143 12.74 -8.66 -12.74
C ALA A 143 13.23 -7.22 -12.60
N PHE A 144 13.07 -6.61 -11.42
CA PHE A 144 13.61 -5.31 -11.07
C PHE A 144 15.00 -5.36 -10.41
N GLY A 145 15.48 -6.55 -10.03
CA GLY A 145 16.75 -6.70 -9.31
C GLY A 145 16.72 -6.15 -7.89
N ILE A 146 15.55 -6.12 -7.24
CA ILE A 146 15.36 -5.61 -5.87
C ILE A 146 15.01 -6.75 -4.92
N ALA A 147 15.44 -6.63 -3.65
CA ALA A 147 15.12 -7.58 -2.58
C ALA A 147 14.51 -6.89 -1.34
N HIS A 148 14.36 -5.58 -1.39
CA HIS A 148 13.82 -4.77 -0.30
C HIS A 148 12.91 -3.70 -0.88
N VAL A 149 11.81 -3.44 -0.18
CA VAL A 149 10.83 -2.41 -0.55
C VAL A 149 10.47 -1.64 0.71
N ASP A 150 10.73 -0.34 0.69
CA ASP A 150 10.40 0.54 1.81
C ASP A 150 8.93 0.94 1.79
N PHE A 151 8.42 1.27 0.60
CA PHE A 151 7.04 1.68 0.37
C PHE A 151 6.42 0.76 -0.68
N LEU A 152 5.54 -0.13 -0.28
CA LEU A 152 4.73 -0.96 -1.16
C LEU A 152 3.32 -0.38 -1.24
N PHE A 153 2.85 -0.06 -2.45
CA PHE A 153 1.48 0.35 -2.73
C PHE A 153 0.80 -0.74 -3.56
N LEU A 154 -0.24 -1.36 -3.00
CA LEU A 154 -0.99 -2.46 -3.62
C LEU A 154 -2.44 -2.05 -3.92
N ASP A 155 -2.75 -2.02 -5.20
CA ASP A 155 -4.09 -2.00 -5.77
C ASP A 155 -4.07 -3.07 -6.86
N ILE A 156 -4.59 -4.27 -6.61
CA ILE A 156 -4.39 -5.42 -7.51
C ILE A 156 -5.70 -6.16 -7.77
N GLU A 157 -6.80 -5.41 -7.75
CA GLU A 157 -8.11 -5.74 -8.29
C GLU A 157 -8.62 -7.13 -7.87
N GLY A 158 -8.53 -7.43 -6.57
CA GLY A 158 -9.06 -8.65 -5.94
C GLY A 158 -8.02 -9.72 -5.63
N THR A 159 -6.80 -9.63 -6.16
CA THR A 159 -5.74 -10.59 -5.81
C THR A 159 -5.15 -10.36 -4.41
N GLU A 160 -5.46 -9.23 -3.76
CA GLU A 160 -5.02 -8.88 -2.39
C GLU A 160 -5.41 -9.96 -1.38
N TYR A 161 -6.57 -10.58 -1.58
CA TYR A 161 -7.12 -11.64 -0.73
C TYR A 161 -6.25 -12.91 -0.67
N SER A 162 -5.32 -13.06 -1.62
CA SER A 162 -4.34 -14.16 -1.66
C SER A 162 -2.90 -13.67 -1.48
N VAL A 163 -2.57 -12.49 -2.01
CA VAL A 163 -1.22 -11.91 -1.94
C VAL A 163 -0.91 -11.40 -0.53
N LEU A 164 -1.82 -10.63 0.08
CA LEU A 164 -1.57 -10.02 1.39
C LEU A 164 -1.37 -11.05 2.52
N PRO A 165 -2.14 -12.14 2.61
CA PRO A 165 -1.85 -13.23 3.55
C PRO A 165 -0.42 -13.74 3.44
N THR A 166 0.02 -14.01 2.20
CA THR A 166 1.35 -14.53 1.89
C THR A 166 2.45 -13.54 2.26
N LEU A 167 2.28 -12.25 1.94
CA LEU A 167 3.21 -11.20 2.37
C LEU A 167 3.25 -11.02 3.90
N SER A 168 2.16 -11.33 4.59
CA SER A 168 2.03 -11.15 6.04
C SER A 168 2.61 -12.32 6.84
N THR A 169 2.48 -13.56 6.38
CA THR A 169 2.86 -14.75 7.17
C THR A 169 4.05 -15.53 6.62
N GLN A 170 4.40 -15.35 5.33
CA GLN A 170 5.47 -16.11 4.68
C GLN A 170 6.69 -15.23 4.38
N THR A 171 7.02 -14.29 5.26
CA THR A 171 8.13 -13.33 5.05
C THR A 171 9.47 -14.02 4.80
N ASP A 172 9.69 -15.19 5.40
CA ASP A 172 10.93 -15.97 5.24
C ASP A 172 11.04 -16.65 3.86
N MET A 173 9.93 -16.90 3.16
CA MET A 173 9.94 -17.52 1.82
C MET A 173 10.46 -16.59 0.72
N PHE A 174 10.38 -15.30 1.01
CA PHE A 174 10.78 -14.23 0.13
C PHE A 174 12.29 -13.96 0.28
N ASN A 175 12.88 -14.01 1.49
CA ASN A 175 14.16 -13.32 1.79
C ASN A 175 14.09 -11.83 1.41
N GLU A 176 12.89 -11.30 1.19
CA GLU A 176 12.63 -9.95 0.77
C GLU A 176 11.87 -9.23 1.89
N THR A 177 12.24 -7.99 2.17
CA THR A 177 11.66 -7.20 3.26
C THR A 177 10.76 -6.11 2.71
N PHE A 178 9.56 -6.00 3.26
CA PHE A 178 8.66 -4.87 3.03
C PHE A 178 8.52 -4.10 4.34
N CYS A 179 8.82 -2.79 4.34
CA CYS A 179 8.72 -1.97 5.55
C CYS A 179 7.32 -1.40 5.76
N GLN A 180 6.74 -0.81 4.71
CA GLN A 180 5.43 -0.20 4.76
C GLN A 180 4.60 -0.73 3.59
N ILE A 181 3.38 -1.18 3.85
CA ILE A 181 2.45 -1.66 2.83
C ILE A 181 1.16 -0.87 2.95
N ASN A 182 0.79 -0.13 1.91
CA ASN A 182 -0.60 0.29 1.72
C ASN A 182 -1.27 -0.69 0.80
N VAL A 183 -2.49 -1.06 1.13
CA VAL A 183 -3.30 -1.96 0.31
C VAL A 183 -4.73 -1.47 0.27
N GLU A 184 -5.29 -1.44 -0.94
CA GLU A 184 -6.71 -1.30 -1.19
C GLU A 184 -7.34 -2.68 -1.36
N LEU A 185 -8.19 -3.05 -0.41
CA LEU A 185 -8.96 -4.29 -0.46
C LEU A 185 -10.24 -4.07 -1.26
N HIS A 186 -10.29 -4.72 -2.42
CA HIS A 186 -11.35 -4.53 -3.38
C HIS A 186 -12.68 -5.17 -2.95
N GLY A 187 -13.74 -4.34 -2.88
CA GLY A 187 -15.09 -4.78 -2.56
C GLY A 187 -16.12 -4.22 -3.54
N PRO A 188 -17.37 -4.74 -3.52
CA PRO A 188 -17.88 -5.85 -2.72
C PRO A 188 -17.23 -7.20 -3.03
N LEU A 189 -17.09 -8.08 -2.03
CA LEU A 189 -16.40 -9.38 -2.15
C LEU A 189 -16.90 -10.22 -3.33
N VAL A 190 -18.22 -10.22 -3.55
CA VAL A 190 -18.87 -11.03 -4.60
C VAL A 190 -18.41 -10.65 -6.00
N ASP A 191 -18.09 -9.38 -6.24
CA ASP A 191 -17.66 -8.89 -7.55
C ASP A 191 -16.26 -9.42 -7.89
N TYR A 192 -15.41 -9.58 -6.88
CA TYR A 192 -14.04 -10.10 -7.00
C TYR A 192 -13.92 -11.61 -6.77
N GLY A 193 -15.06 -12.32 -6.77
CA GLY A 193 -15.09 -13.78 -6.54
C GLY A 193 -14.63 -14.19 -5.14
N GLN A 194 -14.69 -13.27 -4.18
CA GLN A 194 -14.25 -13.48 -2.80
C GLN A 194 -15.42 -13.88 -1.89
N THR A 195 -15.06 -14.46 -0.74
CA THR A 195 -16.01 -14.91 0.28
C THR A 195 -15.67 -14.27 1.62
N ASP A 196 -16.63 -14.21 2.54
CA ASP A 196 -16.38 -13.78 3.92
C ASP A 196 -15.24 -14.60 4.55
N ALA A 197 -15.17 -15.90 4.24
CA ALA A 197 -14.09 -16.77 4.69
C ALA A 197 -12.71 -16.33 4.14
N ALA A 198 -12.64 -15.82 2.89
CA ALA A 198 -11.40 -15.25 2.34
C ALA A 198 -11.00 -13.97 3.05
N PHE A 199 -11.96 -13.08 3.32
CA PHE A 199 -11.71 -11.86 4.07
C PHE A 199 -11.26 -12.14 5.51
N VAL A 200 -11.92 -13.08 6.21
CA VAL A 200 -11.52 -13.52 7.57
C VAL A 200 -10.12 -14.14 7.56
N ARG A 201 -9.76 -14.94 6.55
CA ARG A 201 -8.40 -15.47 6.41
C ARG A 201 -7.38 -14.33 6.27
N LEU A 202 -7.65 -13.35 5.43
CA LEU A 202 -6.79 -12.17 5.28
C LEU A 202 -6.59 -11.44 6.60
N LEU A 203 -7.68 -11.14 7.31
CA LEU A 203 -7.60 -10.47 8.61
C LEU A 203 -6.80 -11.29 9.61
N ASN A 204 -7.03 -12.61 9.68
CA ASN A 204 -6.29 -13.50 10.57
C ASN A 204 -4.81 -13.54 10.24
N SER A 205 -4.42 -13.53 8.96
CA SER A 205 -3.02 -13.50 8.54
C SER A 205 -2.33 -12.20 8.97
N VAL A 206 -2.95 -11.05 8.70
CA VAL A 206 -2.40 -9.73 9.05
C VAL A 206 -2.31 -9.54 10.57
N MET A 207 -3.32 -9.98 11.31
CA MET A 207 -3.43 -9.85 12.78
C MET A 207 -2.72 -10.98 13.54
N SER A 208 -2.17 -11.98 12.85
CA SER A 208 -1.51 -13.12 13.50
C SER A 208 -0.27 -12.68 14.28
N ARG A 209 0.12 -13.48 15.29
CA ARG A 209 1.40 -13.25 16.00
C ARG A 209 2.62 -13.53 15.12
N GLU A 210 2.45 -14.30 14.05
CA GLU A 210 3.48 -14.61 13.07
C GLU A 210 3.78 -13.38 12.19
N SER A 211 2.75 -12.61 11.83
CA SER A 211 2.88 -11.35 11.11
C SER A 211 3.87 -10.40 11.79
N PRO A 212 4.81 -9.80 11.06
CA PRO A 212 5.68 -8.75 11.59
C PRO A 212 5.02 -7.37 11.56
N TYR A 213 3.82 -7.27 10.98
CA TYR A 213 3.18 -6.00 10.72
C TYR A 213 2.24 -5.56 11.85
N VAL A 214 2.27 -4.26 12.15
CA VAL A 214 1.21 -3.60 12.90
C VAL A 214 0.22 -3.00 11.89
N PRO A 215 -1.04 -3.44 11.85
CA PRO A 215 -2.03 -2.91 10.94
C PRO A 215 -2.68 -1.64 11.48
N LEU A 216 -2.86 -0.67 10.59
CA LEU A 216 -3.51 0.60 10.82
C LEU A 216 -4.62 0.75 9.78
N TRP A 217 -5.86 0.82 10.27
CA TRP A 217 -7.02 1.01 9.41
C TRP A 217 -7.09 2.47 8.96
N ILE A 218 -7.23 2.70 7.65
CA ILE A 218 -7.50 4.04 7.11
C ILE A 218 -9.01 4.11 6.86
N PRO A 219 -9.78 4.74 7.75
CA PRO A 219 -11.23 4.78 7.61
C PRO A 219 -11.60 5.73 6.47
N GLN A 220 -12.16 5.18 5.39
CA GLN A 220 -12.87 5.95 4.38
C GLN A 220 -14.24 5.29 4.12
N PRO A 221 -15.31 6.08 3.90
CA PRO A 221 -16.65 5.56 3.62
C PRO A 221 -16.75 5.11 2.14
N THR A 222 -15.88 4.19 1.73
CA THR A 222 -15.85 3.64 0.37
C THR A 222 -16.22 2.16 0.37
N MET A 223 -16.58 1.62 -0.80
CA MET A 223 -16.81 0.18 -0.99
C MET A 223 -15.53 -0.66 -0.85
N HIS A 224 -14.38 -0.04 -1.02
CA HIS A 224 -13.05 -0.60 -0.81
C HIS A 224 -12.54 -0.27 0.60
N HIS A 225 -11.74 -1.16 1.19
CA HIS A 225 -11.13 -0.93 2.50
C HIS A 225 -9.62 -0.70 2.37
N ARG A 226 -9.09 0.32 3.04
CA ARG A 226 -7.66 0.62 3.01
C ARG A 226 -6.97 0.19 4.31
N LEU A 227 -5.89 -0.57 4.17
CA LEU A 227 -5.00 -0.95 5.27
C LEU A 227 -3.61 -0.37 5.04
N PHE A 228 -3.01 0.12 6.12
CA PHE A 228 -1.62 0.50 6.19
C PHE A 228 -0.89 -0.41 7.18
N LEU A 229 0.12 -1.14 6.72
CA LEU A 229 0.86 -2.12 7.49
C LEU A 229 2.29 -1.66 7.66
N VAL A 230 2.79 -1.71 8.90
CA VAL A 230 4.18 -1.33 9.21
C VAL A 230 4.95 -2.46 9.85
N ASN A 231 6.10 -2.82 9.28
CA ASN A 231 6.93 -3.91 9.75
C ASN A 231 7.70 -3.49 11.00
N TRP A 232 7.20 -3.92 12.17
CA TRP A 232 7.77 -3.56 13.47
C TRP A 232 8.82 -4.58 13.97
N LYS A 233 8.91 -5.76 13.34
CA LYS A 233 9.90 -6.78 13.73
C LYS A 233 11.23 -6.62 13.00
N ASN A 234 11.25 -6.03 11.80
CA ASN A 234 12.48 -5.81 11.06
C ASN A 234 13.24 -4.59 11.57
N LEU A 235 14.48 -4.79 12.04
CA LEU A 235 15.30 -3.74 12.65
C LEU A 235 15.63 -2.59 11.68
N GLN A 236 15.80 -2.88 10.38
CA GLN A 236 16.06 -1.84 9.38
C GLN A 236 14.83 -0.94 9.20
N CYS A 237 13.64 -1.53 9.12
CA CYS A 237 12.39 -0.76 9.03
C CYS A 237 12.17 0.10 10.28
N VAL A 238 12.42 -0.45 11.47
CA VAL A 238 12.36 0.31 12.73
C VAL A 238 13.34 1.48 12.72
N LYS A 239 14.60 1.25 12.32
CA LYS A 239 15.60 2.33 12.24
C LYS A 239 15.21 3.41 11.25
N ASN A 240 14.75 3.02 10.06
CA ASN A 240 14.45 3.94 8.97
C ASN A 240 13.25 4.82 9.27
N PHE A 241 12.20 4.31 9.94
CA PHE A 241 10.91 4.99 10.04
C PHE A 241 10.49 5.34 11.46
N PHE A 242 11.10 4.72 12.48
CA PHE A 242 10.62 4.81 13.86
C PHE A 242 11.69 5.21 14.87
N SER A 243 12.94 5.42 14.45
CA SER A 243 14.03 5.78 15.36
C SER A 243 13.84 7.15 16.04
N HIS A 244 13.01 8.03 15.47
CA HIS A 244 12.61 9.29 16.10
C HIS A 244 11.67 9.13 17.31
N TRP A 245 11.15 7.93 17.57
CA TRP A 245 10.20 7.67 18.66
C TRP A 245 10.84 6.98 19.88
N CYS A 246 12.14 6.65 19.79
CA CYS A 246 12.92 5.99 20.84
C CYS A 246 13.84 6.96 21.57
#